data_AF-A0A010ZMA0-F1
#
_entry.id   AF-A0A010ZMA0-F1
#
_cell.length_a   1.000
_cell.length_b   1.000
_cell.length_c   1.000
_cell.angle_alpha   90.00
_cell.angle_beta   90.00
_cell.angle_gamma   90.00
#
_symmetry.space_group_name_H-M   'P 1'
#
loop_
_entity.id
_entity.type
_entity.pdbx_description
1 polymer ?
#
loop_
_entity_poly.entity_id
_entity_poly.type
_entity_poly.pdbx_seq_one_letter_code
_entity_poly.pdbx_strand_id
1 'polypeptide(L)' 'MVARFYRRPDGNRIASLGHYTYDGRDTLLAWGWVGDPHCAFHAVGRPGHGWDAPRPGCPRAELVLDEADRVVGVLLV' A
#
# COMPACT_ATOMS: atom_id res chain seq x y z
N MET A 1 -8.93 8.25 4.12
CA MET A 1 -7.68 7.50 3.97
C MET A 1 -6.53 8.39 4.41
N VAL A 2 -5.57 7.87 5.18
CA VAL A 2 -4.38 8.60 5.63
C VAL A 2 -3.15 7.86 5.10
N ALA A 3 -2.14 8.61 4.65
CA ALA A 3 -0.86 8.05 4.22
C ALA A 3 0.28 8.58 5.10
N ARG A 4 1.18 7.70 5.52
CA ARG A 4 2.42 8.02 6.22
C ARG A 4 3.60 7.47 5.44
N PHE A 5 4.69 8.23 5.37
CA PHE A 5 5.87 7.86 4.62
C PHE A 5 7.09 7.78 5.53
N TYR A 6 7.81 6.67 5.43
CA TYR A 6 8.99 6.37 6.20
C TYR A 6 10.19 6.24 5.26
N ARG A 7 11.36 6.70 5.71
CA ARG A 7 12.60 6.63 4.92
C ARG A 7 13.74 6.19 5.80
N ARG A 8 14.67 5.44 5.23
CA ARG A 8 15.87 4.92 5.88
C ARG A 8 17.04 4.89 4.89
N PRO A 9 18.22 5.41 5.23
CA PRO A 9 19.44 5.16 4.44
C PRO A 9 19.80 3.67 4.40
N ASP A 10 20.17 3.16 3.23
CA ASP A 10 20.58 1.76 3.01
C ASP A 10 21.72 1.72 1.98
N GLY A 11 22.96 1.68 2.47
CA GLY A 11 24.15 1.85 1.63
C GLY A 11 24.14 3.17 0.88
N ASN A 12 24.19 3.11 -0.45
CA ASN A 12 24.14 4.27 -1.34
C ASN A 12 22.71 4.65 -1.78
N ARG A 13 21.67 4.02 -1.22
CA ARG A 13 20.26 4.26 -1.54
C ARG A 13 19.48 4.71 -0.32
N ILE A 14 18.26 5.18 -0.54
CA ILE A 14 17.29 5.48 0.53
C ILE A 14 16.09 4.56 0.34
N ALA A 15 15.90 3.63 1.27
CA ALA A 15 14.68 2.84 1.35
C ALA A 15 13.50 3.76 1.72
N SER A 16 12.36 3.57 1.06
CA SER A 16 11.13 4.32 1.30
C SER A 16 9.94 3.37 1.41
N LEU A 17 9.04 3.65 2.35
CA LEU A 17 7.83 2.89 2.60
C LEU A 17 6.65 3.84 2.79
N GLY A 18 5.58 3.61 2.02
CA GLY A 18 4.27 4.23 2.21
C GLY A 18 3.37 3.28 3.00
N HIS A 19 2.77 3.80 4.06
CA HIS A 19 1.80 3.12 4.91
C HIS A 19 0.46 3.83 4.82
N TYR A 20 -0.54 3.11 4.34
CA TYR A 20 -1.88 3.63 4.10
C TYR A 20 -2.85 3.02 5.11
N THR A 21 -3.72 3.87 5.65
CA THR A 21 -4.77 3.47 6.57
C THR A 21 -6.12 4.04 6.17
N TYR A 22 -7.18 3.29 6.46
CA TYR A 22 -8.57 3.70 6.23
C TYR A 22 -9.39 3.38 7.47
N ASP A 23 -10.12 4.38 7.99
CA ASP A 23 -10.92 4.25 9.22
C ASP A 23 -10.11 3.63 10.39
N GLY A 24 -8.88 4.14 10.58
CA GLY A 24 -7.95 3.66 11.62
C GLY A 24 -7.35 2.27 11.37
N ARG A 25 -7.71 1.58 10.29
CA ARG A 25 -7.22 0.23 9.95
C ARG A 25 -6.10 0.28 8.91
N ASP A 26 -5.14 -0.60 9.08
CA ASP A 26 -4.06 -0.87 8.12
C ASP A 26 -4.62 -1.44 6.82
N THR A 27 -4.29 -0.82 5.68
CA THR A 27 -4.77 -1.26 4.36
C THR A 27 -3.64 -1.68 3.43
N LEU A 28 -2.60 -0.86 3.28
CA LEU A 28 -1.54 -1.09 2.31
C LEU A 28 -0.18 -0.64 2.85
N LEU A 29 0.83 -1.46 2.59
CA LEU A 29 2.23 -1.07 2.59
C LEU A 29 2.76 -1.18 1.16
N ALA A 30 3.50 -0.18 0.70
CA ALA A 30 4.24 -0.26 -0.54
C ALA A 30 5.63 0.35 -0.33
N TRP A 31 6.68 -0.37 -0.70
CA TRP A 31 8.05 0.06 -0.43
C TRP A 31 9.00 -0.23 -1.58
N GLY A 32 10.13 0.46 -1.55
CA GLY A 32 11.17 0.41 -2.56
C GLY A 32 12.21 1.45 -2.25
N TRP A 33 12.67 2.16 -3.27
CA TRP A 33 13.78 3.09 -3.18
C TRP A 33 13.38 4.47 -3.64
N VAL A 34 13.87 5.50 -2.96
CA VAL A 34 13.70 6.89 -3.41
C VAL A 34 14.34 7.05 -4.79
N GLY A 35 13.61 7.65 -5.74
CA GLY A 35 14.07 7.89 -7.11
C GLY A 35 13.64 6.82 -8.12
N ASP A 36 13.24 5.63 -7.65
CA ASP A 36 12.71 4.59 -8.53
C ASP A 36 11.25 4.93 -8.91
N PRO A 37 10.83 4.70 -10.18
CA PRO A 37 9.48 5.01 -10.62
C PRO A 37 8.41 4.05 -10.07
N HIS A 38 8.82 2.88 -9.57
CA HIS A 38 7.94 1.82 -9.11
C HIS A 38 8.35 1.28 -7.75
N CYS A 39 7.36 0.84 -6.97
CA CYS A 39 7.60 0.11 -5.73
C CYS A 39 8.28 -1.22 -6.05
N ALA A 40 9.23 -1.62 -5.20
CA ALA A 40 9.86 -2.93 -5.29
C ALA A 40 8.91 -4.02 -4.77
N PHE A 41 8.12 -3.70 -3.73
CA PHE A 41 7.19 -4.63 -3.10
C PHE A 41 5.99 -3.91 -2.48
N HIS A 42 4.95 -4.69 -2.17
CA HIS A 42 3.81 -4.26 -1.36
C HIS A 42 3.27 -5.40 -0.49
N ALA A 43 2.43 -5.05 0.48
CA ALA A 43 1.66 -5.97 1.32
C ALA A 43 0.32 -5.33 1.68
N VAL A 44 -0.75 -6.13 1.76
CA VAL A 44 -2.11 -5.68 2.08
C VAL A 44 -2.48 -6.09 3.49
N GLY A 45 -3.12 -5.18 4.21
CA GLY A 45 -3.64 -5.40 5.55
C GLY A 45 -4.89 -6.29 5.47
N ARG A 46 -4.87 -7.41 6.18
CA ARG A 46 -6.02 -8.30 6.35
C ARG A 46 -6.68 -7.99 7.70
N PRO A 47 -7.93 -7.47 7.72
CA PRO A 47 -8.63 -7.15 8.96
C PRO A 47 -8.62 -8.33 9.94
N GLY A 48 -8.10 -8.12 11.15
CA GLY A 48 -7.99 -9.16 12.18
C GLY A 48 -6.83 -10.16 12.01
N HIS A 49 -6.08 -10.10 10.91
CA HIS A 49 -4.99 -11.05 10.60
C HIS A 49 -3.64 -10.36 10.36
N GLY A 50 -3.57 -9.03 10.44
CA GLY A 50 -2.35 -8.25 10.18
C GLY A 50 -1.99 -8.21 8.70
N TRP A 51 -0.72 -8.00 8.39
CA TRP A 51 -0.24 -7.94 7.01
C TRP A 51 -0.21 -9.32 6.33
N ASP A 52 -0.49 -9.36 5.04
CA ASP A 52 -0.21 -10.53 4.22
C ASP A 52 1.28 -10.64 3.83
N ALA A 53 1.61 -11.66 3.05
CA ALA A 53 2.97 -11.86 2.58
C ALA A 53 3.34 -10.79 1.52
N PRO A 54 4.56 -10.22 1.59
CA PRO A 54 5.07 -9.31 0.59
C PRO A 54 4.97 -9.86 -0.84
N ARG A 55 4.49 -9.03 -1.77
CA ARG A 55 4.44 -9.30 -3.20
C ARG A 55 5.33 -8.33 -3.96
N PRO A 56 6.01 -8.77 -5.05
CA PRO A 56 6.83 -7.89 -5.85
C PRO A 56 5.99 -6.87 -6.64
N GLY A 57 6.54 -5.67 -6.82
CA GLY A 57 5.94 -4.58 -7.59
C GLY A 57 4.95 -3.70 -6.83
N CYS A 58 4.35 -2.76 -7.56
CA CYS A 58 3.28 -1.90 -7.05
C CYS A 58 1.98 -2.68 -6.81
N PRO A 59 1.17 -2.28 -5.81
CA PRO A 59 -0.16 -2.83 -5.63
C PRO A 59 -1.06 -2.42 -6.81
N ARG A 60 -2.04 -3.25 -7.12
CA ARG A 60 -3.17 -2.89 -7.97
C ARG A 60 -4.34 -2.47 -7.09
N ALA A 61 -5.00 -1.40 -7.49
CA ALA A 61 -6.17 -0.88 -6.81
C ALA A 61 -7.32 -0.75 -7.81
N GLU A 62 -8.46 -1.35 -7.47
CA GLU A 62 -9.68 -1.28 -8.26
C GLU A 62 -10.79 -0.65 -7.42
N LEU A 63 -11.60 0.21 -8.03
CA LEU A 63 -12.77 0.77 -7.36
C LEU A 63 -13.87 -0.27 -7.31
N VAL A 64 -14.47 -0.44 -6.13
CA VAL A 64 -15.68 -1.25 -5.97
C VAL A 64 -16.87 -0.31 -6.04
N LEU A 65 -17.75 -0.55 -7.01
CA LEU A 65 -18.96 0.25 -7.26
C LEU A 65 -20.21 -0.51 -6.81
N ASP A 66 -21.24 0.22 -6.37
CA ASP A 66 -22.60 -0.32 -6.20
C ASP A 66 -23.40 -0.30 -7.50
N GLU A 67 -24.66 -0.75 -7.47
CA GLU A 67 -25.57 -0.77 -8.63
C GLU A 67 -25.88 0.63 -9.20
N ALA A 68 -25.60 1.69 -8.43
CA ALA A 68 -25.82 3.08 -8.82
C ALA A 68 -24.51 3.79 -9.21
N ASP A 69 -23.44 3.03 -9.53
CA ASP A 69 -22.10 3.50 -9.89
C ASP A 69 -21.40 4.34 -8.81
N ARG A 70 -21.78 4.17 -7.54
CA ARG A 70 -21.13 4.88 -6.43
C ARG A 70 -19.97 4.08 -5.89
N VAL A 71 -18.86 4.76 -5.58
CA VAL A 71 -17.70 4.14 -4.94
C VAL A 71 -18.07 3.73 -3.52
N VAL A 72 -18.10 2.42 -3.26
CA VAL A 72 -18.37 1.82 -1.95
C VAL A 72 -17.14 1.17 -1.34
N GLY A 73 -16.06 1.02 -2.10
CA GLY A 73 -14.82 0.45 -1.59
C GLY A 73 -13.67 0.49 -2.59
N VAL A 74 -12.54 -0.06 -2.16
CA VAL A 74 -11.34 -0.28 -2.98
C VAL A 74 -10.87 -1.71 -2.75
N LEU A 75 -10.67 -2.45 -3.84
CA LEU A 75 -10.02 -3.75 -3.83
C LEU A 75 -8.52 -3.56 -4.04
N LEU A 76 -7.71 -4.11 -3.15
CA LEU A 76 -6.25 -4.07 -3.22
C LEU A 76 -5.70 -5.47 -3.50
N VAL A 77 -4.86 -5.59 -4.53
CA VAL A 77 -4.25 -6.85 -5.01
C VAL A 77 -2.77 -6.71 -5.24
#